data_AF-A0A352KJB0-F1
#
_entry.id   AF-A0A352KJB0-F1
#
_cell.length_a   1.000
_cell.length_b   1.000
_cell.length_c   1.000
_cell.angle_alpha   90.00
_cell.angle_beta   90.00
_cell.angle_gamma   90.00
#
_symmetry.space_group_name_H-M   'P 1'
#
loop_
_entity.id
_entity.type
_entity.pdbx_description
1 polymer ?
#
loop_
_entity_poly.entity_id
_entity_poly.type
_entity_poly.pdbx_seq_one_letter_code
_entity_poly.pdbx_strand_id
1 'polypeptide(L)' 'LTGLFGINVGGMPGADNSIAFWIFSLTLLILVTIQLIVFRIRKWL' A
#
# COMPACT_ATOMS: atom_id res chain seq x y z
N LEU A 1 7.20 -0.91 3.74
CA LEU A 1 6.54 -0.02 2.75
C LEU A 1 6.46 1.41 3.28
N THR A 2 5.75 1.68 4.38
CA THR A 2 5.52 3.06 4.87
C THR A 2 6.78 3.78 5.39
N GLY A 3 7.69 3.10 6.08
CA GLY A 3 8.95 3.70 6.57
C GLY A 3 9.97 4.04 5.49
N LEU A 4 9.98 3.34 4.35
CA LEU A 4 10.88 3.61 3.22
C LEU A 4 10.37 4.80 2.39
N PHE A 5 9.06 4.86 2.15
CA PHE A 5 8.44 5.94 1.38
C PHE A 5 8.48 7.27 2.12
N GLY A 6 8.29 7.31 3.45
CA GLY A 6 8.29 8.56 4.22
C GLY A 6 9.63 9.31 4.24
N ILE A 7 10.76 8.60 4.07
CA ILE A 7 12.11 9.19 4.04
C ILE A 7 12.55 9.49 2.59
N ASN A 8 11.92 8.85 1.60
CA ASN A 8 12.31 8.87 0.19
C ASN A 8 11.16 9.33 -0.74
N VAL A 9 10.38 10.34 -0.32
CA VAL A 9 9.33 10.93 -1.16
C VAL A 9 9.93 11.80 -2.28
N GLY A 10 11.10 12.40 -2.03
CA GLY A 10 11.76 13.30 -2.98
C GLY A 10 12.20 12.58 -4.26
N GLY A 11 11.60 12.95 -5.39
CA GLY A 11 11.91 12.37 -6.70
C GLY A 11 11.12 11.11 -7.05
N MET A 12 10.14 10.72 -6.22
CA MET A 12 9.33 9.55 -6.51
C MET A 12 8.32 9.86 -7.63
N PRO A 13 8.25 9.05 -8.70
CA PRO A 13 7.31 9.29 -9.79
C PRO A 13 5.87 9.29 -9.26
N GLY A 14 5.15 10.38 -9.54
CA GLY A 14 3.79 10.60 -9.05
C GLY A 14 3.68 11.31 -7.69
N ALA A 15 4.78 11.59 -6.99
CA ALA A 15 4.75 12.30 -5.70
C ALA A 15 4.20 13.74 -5.80
N ASP A 16 4.36 14.39 -6.96
CA ASP A 16 3.82 15.73 -7.23
C ASP A 16 2.29 15.73 -7.47
N ASN A 17 1.66 14.55 -7.56
CA ASN A 17 0.23 14.44 -7.75
C ASN A 17 -0.49 14.37 -6.40
N SER A 18 -1.39 15.34 -6.15
CA SER A 18 -2.17 15.47 -4.90
C SER A 18 -2.96 14.23 -4.50
N ILE A 19 -3.24 13.31 -5.42
CA ILE A 19 -4.03 12.08 -5.18
C ILE A 19 -3.12 10.86 -4.94
N ALA A 20 -1.81 10.95 -5.19
CA ALA A 20 -0.89 9.82 -5.10
C ALA A 20 -0.86 9.15 -3.71
N PHE A 21 -0.95 9.94 -2.64
CA PHE A 21 -1.05 9.42 -1.28
C PHE A 21 -2.29 8.54 -1.08
N TRP A 22 -3.44 8.96 -1.61
CA TRP A 22 -4.70 8.23 -1.50
C TRP A 22 -4.67 6.94 -2.33
N ILE A 23 -4.12 6.99 -3.54
CA ILE A 23 -3.93 5.81 -4.41
C ILE A 23 -3.02 4.78 -3.73
N PHE A 24 -1.89 5.23 -3.17
CA PHE A 24 -0.97 4.36 -2.47
C PHE A 24 -1.62 3.71 -1.25
N SER A 25 -2.33 4.51 -0.43
CA SER A 25 -3.03 4.02 0.76
C SER A 25 -4.14 3.01 0.41
N LEU A 26 -4.92 3.27 -0.63
CA LEU A 26 -5.95 2.36 -1.13
C LEU A 26 -5.33 1.05 -1.65
N THR A 27 -4.20 1.14 -2.36
CA THR A 27 -3.47 -0.03 -2.86
C THR A 27 -2.98 -0.91 -1.72
N LEU A 28 -2.45 -0.32 -0.65
CA LEU A 28 -2.07 -1.06 0.56
C LEU A 28 -3.26 -1.74 1.23
N LEU A 29 -4.40 -1.05 1.31
CA LEU A 29 -5.62 -1.60 1.91
C LEU A 29 -6.15 -2.81 1.11
N ILE A 30 -6.15 -2.70 -0.23
CA ILE A 30 -6.50 -3.81 -1.13
C ILE A 30 -5.53 -4.99 -0.93
N LEU A 31 -4.23 -4.71 -0.90
CA LEU A 31 -3.19 -5.74 -0.76
C LEU A 31 -3.35 -6.51 0.57
N VAL A 32 -3.57 -5.81 1.68
CA VAL A 32 -3.82 -6.43 2.99
C VAL A 32 -5.13 -7.23 2.98
N THR A 33 -6.19 -6.68 2.37
CA THR A 33 -7.49 -7.39 2.26
C THR A 33 -7.33 -8.70 1.50
N ILE A 34 -6.61 -8.69 0.38
CA ILE A 34 -6.31 -9.89 -0.41
C ILE A 34 -5.52 -10.90 0.44
N GLN A 35 -4.48 -10.47 1.16
CA GLN A 35 -3.70 -11.35 2.04
C GLN A 35 -4.57 -12.00 3.11
N LEU A 36 -5.46 -11.25 3.75
CA LEU A 36 -6.38 -11.78 4.76
C LEU A 36 -7.35 -12.81 4.16
N ILE A 37 -7.90 -12.54 2.97
CA ILE A 37 -8.76 -13.49 2.26
C ILE A 37 -7.99 -14.78 1.96
N VAL A 38 -6.78 -14.67 1.40
CA VAL A 38 -5.94 -15.82 1.08
C VAL A 38 -5.62 -16.63 2.35
N PHE A 39 -5.21 -15.98 3.44
CA PHE A 39 -4.90 -16.69 4.69
C PHE A 39 -6.13 -17.38 5.29
N ARG A 40 -7.31 -16.75 5.23
CA ARG A 40 -8.56 -17.36 5.69
C ARG A 40 -8.98 -18.55 4.84
N ILE A 41 -8.82 -18.50 3.52
CA ILE A 41 -9.09 -19.65 2.63
C ILE A 41 -8.14 -20.81 2.94
N ARG A 42 -6.86 -20.50 3.20
CA ARG A 42 -5.85 -21.50 3.54
C ARG A 42 -5.97 -22.01 4.99
N LYS A 43 -6.92 -21.49 5.79
CA LYS A 43 -7.08 -21.75 7.23
C LYS A 43 -5.81 -21.50 8.03
N TRP A 44 -4.98 -20.58 7.56
CA TRP A 44 -3.79 -20.12 8.28
C TRP A 44 -4.16 -19.06 9.33
N LEU A 45 -5.35 -18.48 9.18
CA LEU A 45 -6.03 -17.54 10.08
C LEU A 45 -7.48 -17.99 10.25
#